data_AF-A0A511HJS2-F1
#
_entry.id   AF-A0A511HJS2-F1
#
_cell.length_a   1.000
_cell.length_b   1.000
_cell.length_c   1.000
_cell.angle_alpha   90.00
_cell.angle_beta   90.00
_cell.angle_gamma   90.00
#
_symmetry.space_group_name_H-M   'P 1'
#
loop_
_entity.id
_entity.type
_entity.pdbx_description
1 polymer ?
#
loop_
_entity_poly.entity_id
_entity_poly.type
_entity_poly.pdbx_seq_one_letter_code
_entity_poly.pdbx_strand_id
1 'polypeptide(L)'
;MSQVKVSRAHSIGLAMLVLSGPNAAWAQEPPASEPARAPASELTPPPLVPAPGGWDAPTRRDEDAGDDSRTSQETEGTTSVNEQALPGKARARATDPVPRVAVEFLGGAGGGLIAGSLGLITGFFVGASTVGCDECSIVAGVGGLTGVVVGIPAGTWLGGKLMGGRGTFLATAGGSLIGWGGALVGSALLGIGDNEPGGAVFLLLLPVVGAVAGYELSSPGEERPALTRKAPSTFQVVPVAGMGERGPRLGLAGSF
;
A
#
# COMPACT_ATOMS: atom_id res chain seq x y z
N MET A 1 50.75 -1.17 -13.86
CA MET A 1 49.60 -0.55 -13.16
C MET A 1 49.10 0.60 -14.01
N SER A 2 48.03 0.38 -14.78
CA SER A 2 47.39 1.39 -15.62
C SER A 2 45.98 1.61 -15.09
N GLN A 3 45.67 2.81 -14.62
CA GLN A 3 44.30 3.16 -14.22
C GLN A 3 43.46 3.42 -15.47
N VAL A 4 42.52 2.51 -15.75
CA VAL A 4 41.48 2.73 -16.75
C VAL A 4 40.46 3.69 -16.14
N LYS A 5 40.51 4.96 -16.55
CA LYS A 5 39.45 5.94 -16.27
C LYS A 5 38.20 5.54 -17.06
N VAL A 6 37.23 4.95 -16.38
CA VAL A 6 35.90 4.69 -16.98
C VAL A 6 35.21 6.05 -17.18
N SER A 7 35.09 6.43 -18.44
CA SER A 7 34.50 7.71 -18.87
C SER A 7 33.02 7.78 -18.49
N ARG A 8 32.61 8.89 -17.87
CA ARG A 8 31.22 9.26 -17.48
C ARG A 8 30.18 9.11 -18.61
N ALA A 9 30.60 8.99 -19.86
CA ALA A 9 29.72 8.75 -20.99
C ALA A 9 28.98 7.39 -20.95
N HIS A 10 29.51 6.39 -20.22
CA HIS A 10 28.93 5.05 -20.19
C HIS A 10 27.69 4.93 -19.28
N SER A 11 27.52 5.79 -18.27
CA SER A 11 26.34 5.71 -17.38
C SER A 11 25.07 6.30 -18.03
N ILE A 12 25.24 7.31 -18.89
CA ILE A 12 24.13 7.92 -19.65
C ILE A 12 23.62 6.95 -20.73
N GLY A 13 24.54 6.22 -21.38
CA GLY A 13 24.19 5.21 -22.38
C GLY A 13 23.39 4.05 -21.78
N LEU A 14 23.73 3.60 -20.57
CA LEU A 14 23.02 2.53 -19.89
C LEU A 14 21.63 2.96 -19.39
N ALA A 15 21.49 4.22 -18.94
CA ALA A 15 20.19 4.80 -18.60
C ALA A 15 19.25 4.96 -19.81
N MET A 16 19.81 5.34 -20.97
CA MET A 16 19.05 5.38 -22.23
C MET A 16 18.65 3.98 -22.71
N LEU A 17 19.51 2.97 -22.56
CA LEU A 17 19.21 1.60 -23.00
C LEU A 17 18.08 0.94 -22.20
N VAL A 18 17.95 1.28 -20.91
CA VAL A 18 16.85 0.82 -20.05
C VAL A 18 15.53 1.54 -20.36
N LEU A 19 15.57 2.80 -20.81
CA LEU A 19 14.37 3.53 -21.26
C LEU A 19 13.94 3.21 -22.71
N SER A 20 14.81 2.62 -23.52
CA SER A 20 14.58 2.41 -24.97
C SER A 20 14.21 0.97 -25.36
N GLY A 21 13.92 0.10 -24.39
CA GLY A 21 13.48 -1.27 -24.68
C GLY A 21 12.21 -1.29 -25.54
N PRO A 22 12.16 -2.05 -26.65
CA PRO A 22 11.04 -2.04 -27.59
C PRO A 22 9.90 -2.89 -27.02
N ASN A 23 9.09 -2.32 -26.14
CA ASN A 23 7.81 -2.88 -25.73
C ASN A 23 6.72 -1.79 -25.61
N ALA A 24 6.76 -0.81 -26.51
CA ALA A 24 5.57 -0.03 -26.86
C ALA A 24 4.64 -0.88 -27.74
N ALA A 25 4.12 -1.99 -27.20
CA ALA A 25 3.03 -2.74 -27.80
C ALA A 25 1.70 -2.17 -27.27
N TRP A 26 1.44 -0.90 -27.58
CA TRP A 26 0.12 -0.26 -27.45
C TRP A 26 -0.32 0.19 -28.84
N ALA A 27 -0.63 -0.78 -29.70
CA ALA A 27 -1.34 -0.57 -30.94
C ALA A 27 -2.02 -1.89 -31.34
N GLN A 28 -2.94 -2.37 -30.51
CA GLN A 28 -4.01 -3.22 -31.03
C GLN A 28 -5.09 -2.28 -31.56
N GLU A 29 -5.09 -2.10 -32.88
CA GLU A 29 -6.20 -1.53 -33.61
C GLU A 29 -7.42 -2.44 -33.40
N PRO A 30 -8.51 -1.96 -32.77
CA PRO A 30 -9.69 -2.80 -32.60
C PRO A 30 -10.27 -3.12 -33.98
N PRO A 31 -10.69 -4.38 -34.24
CA PRO A 31 -11.36 -4.71 -35.50
C PRO A 31 -12.63 -3.87 -35.64
N ALA A 32 -12.96 -3.49 -36.87
CA ALA A 32 -14.15 -2.73 -37.22
C ALA A 32 -15.41 -3.44 -36.70
N SER A 33 -15.90 -3.02 -35.53
CA SER A 33 -17.14 -3.51 -34.96
C SER A 33 -18.30 -2.80 -35.65
N GLU A 34 -18.97 -3.58 -36.50
CA GLU A 34 -20.35 -3.44 -36.98
C GLU A 34 -21.26 -2.65 -36.02
N PRO A 35 -22.13 -1.74 -36.51
CA PRO A 35 -22.91 -0.87 -35.63
C PRO A 35 -23.85 -1.69 -34.75
N ALA A 36 -23.56 -1.71 -33.44
CA ALA A 36 -24.43 -2.29 -32.43
C ALA A 36 -25.77 -1.55 -32.44
N ARG A 37 -26.78 -2.21 -33.00
CA ARG A 37 -28.20 -1.86 -32.92
C ARG A 37 -28.56 -1.56 -31.46
N ALA A 38 -29.14 -0.39 -31.20
CA ALA A 38 -29.64 -0.03 -29.88
C ALA A 38 -30.66 -1.09 -29.38
N PRO A 39 -30.51 -1.67 -28.17
CA PRO A 39 -31.60 -2.40 -27.55
C PRO A 39 -32.71 -1.43 -27.09
N ALA A 40 -33.95 -1.93 -27.17
CA ALA A 40 -35.22 -1.21 -27.24
C ALA A 40 -35.47 -0.12 -26.17
N SER A 41 -36.12 0.96 -26.61
CA SER A 41 -36.62 2.10 -25.82
C SER A 41 -37.80 1.77 -24.87
N GLU A 42 -37.97 0.52 -24.46
CA GLU A 42 -39.12 0.06 -23.67
C GLU A 42 -38.70 -0.43 -22.28
N LEU A 43 -38.28 0.49 -21.42
CA LEU A 43 -38.32 0.30 -19.97
C LEU A 43 -38.85 1.59 -19.35
N THR A 44 -40.17 1.73 -19.37
CA THR A 44 -40.90 2.75 -18.61
C THR A 44 -40.54 2.56 -17.12
N PRO A 45 -40.04 3.57 -16.40
CA PRO A 45 -39.80 3.43 -14.98
C PRO A 45 -41.14 3.15 -14.25
N PRO A 46 -41.16 2.28 -13.24
CA PRO A 46 -42.40 1.98 -12.52
C PRO A 46 -42.91 3.25 -11.82
N PRO A 47 -44.24 3.46 -11.75
CA PRO A 47 -44.79 4.66 -11.14
C PRO A 47 -44.48 4.70 -9.64
N LEU A 48 -44.05 5.87 -9.16
CA LEU A 48 -43.81 6.14 -7.75
C LEU A 48 -45.15 6.11 -7.00
N VAL A 49 -45.31 5.14 -6.10
CA VAL A 49 -46.41 5.11 -5.14
C VAL A 49 -46.11 6.12 -4.03
N PRO A 50 -46.98 7.12 -3.76
CA PRO A 50 -46.82 7.98 -2.59
C PRO A 50 -46.93 7.14 -1.31
N ALA A 51 -45.96 7.23 -0.43
CA ALA A 51 -46.05 6.65 0.91
C ALA A 51 -47.25 7.27 1.65
N PRO A 52 -48.17 6.46 2.22
CA PRO A 52 -49.29 7.00 2.98
C PRO A 52 -48.78 7.78 4.19
N GLY A 53 -49.23 9.04 4.31
CA GLY A 53 -48.94 9.87 5.47
C GLY A 53 -49.48 9.26 6.75
N GLY A 54 -48.75 9.45 7.85
CA GLY A 54 -49.23 9.14 9.17
C GLY A 54 -48.14 8.99 10.22
N TRP A 55 -48.19 9.92 11.19
CA TRP A 55 -47.81 9.76 12.60
C TRP A 55 -46.36 10.08 13.01
N ASP A 56 -46.30 11.14 13.82
CA ASP A 56 -45.43 11.39 14.98
C ASP A 56 -44.01 11.95 14.75
N ALA A 57 -43.96 13.24 14.44
CA ALA A 57 -42.85 14.09 14.86
C ALA A 57 -43.02 14.45 16.37
N PRO A 58 -42.05 14.17 17.27
CA PRO A 58 -42.15 14.62 18.65
C PRO A 58 -41.98 16.14 18.69
N THR A 59 -43.05 16.86 19.00
CA THR A 59 -43.01 18.28 19.34
C THR A 59 -42.40 18.43 20.73
N ARG A 60 -41.21 19.04 20.80
CA ARG A 60 -40.64 19.51 22.06
C ARG A 60 -41.36 20.80 22.44
N ARG A 61 -42.21 20.74 23.47
CA ARG A 61 -42.84 21.91 24.08
C ARG A 61 -42.42 21.95 25.55
N ASP A 62 -41.74 23.03 25.91
CA ASP A 62 -41.33 23.38 27.26
C ASP A 62 -42.57 23.73 28.11
N GLU A 63 -42.57 23.38 29.41
CA GLU A 63 -43.17 24.18 30.51
C GLU A 63 -42.85 23.59 31.90
N ASP A 64 -41.97 24.33 32.59
CA ASP A 64 -41.83 24.71 34.01
C ASP A 64 -42.42 23.95 35.23
N ALA A 65 -41.55 23.91 36.26
CA ALA A 65 -41.76 24.21 37.70
C ALA A 65 -42.32 23.18 38.70
N GLY A 66 -41.65 23.13 39.88
CA GLY A 66 -42.13 22.61 41.17
C GLY A 66 -41.33 21.39 41.67
N ASP A 67 -40.25 21.53 42.45
CA ASP A 67 -40.19 21.74 43.91
C ASP A 67 -40.29 20.44 44.76
N ASP A 68 -39.47 20.42 45.81
CA ASP A 68 -39.43 19.55 47.00
C ASP A 68 -38.74 18.16 47.05
N SER A 69 -37.53 18.18 47.61
CA SER A 69 -37.15 17.59 48.92
C SER A 69 -37.66 16.17 49.30
N ARG A 70 -36.76 15.15 49.30
CA ARG A 70 -36.31 14.38 50.50
C ARG A 70 -35.65 13.03 50.17
N THR A 71 -34.44 12.90 50.72
CA THR A 71 -33.80 11.74 51.36
C THR A 71 -34.57 10.39 51.35
N SER A 72 -33.95 9.36 50.77
CA SER A 72 -33.91 8.01 51.37
C SER A 72 -32.73 7.23 50.80
N GLN A 73 -31.88 6.83 51.72
CA GLN A 73 -30.70 6.00 51.59
C GLN A 73 -31.18 4.57 51.85
N GLU A 74 -31.08 3.67 50.89
CA GLU A 74 -31.17 2.23 51.18
C GLU A 74 -30.25 1.46 50.23
N THR A 75 -29.38 0.68 50.87
CA THR A 75 -28.29 -0.08 50.29
C THR A 75 -28.72 -1.54 50.32
N GLU A 76 -28.98 -2.17 49.17
CA GLU A 76 -29.01 -3.63 49.12
C GLU A 76 -28.79 -4.18 47.70
N GLY A 77 -27.64 -4.83 47.51
CA GLY A 77 -27.60 -6.11 46.82
C GLY A 77 -27.69 -6.14 45.30
N THR A 78 -27.03 -5.25 44.55
CA THR A 78 -26.70 -5.59 43.15
C THR A 78 -25.53 -6.58 43.15
N THR A 79 -25.87 -7.86 43.02
CA THR A 79 -24.96 -8.93 42.64
C THR A 79 -24.32 -8.53 41.29
N SER A 80 -23.19 -7.83 41.34
CA SER A 80 -22.39 -7.50 40.17
C SER A 80 -21.79 -8.80 39.67
N VAL A 81 -22.45 -9.39 38.67
CA VAL A 81 -21.91 -10.51 37.93
C VAL A 81 -20.57 -10.05 37.36
N ASN A 82 -19.50 -10.60 37.93
CA ASN A 82 -18.14 -10.30 37.57
C ASN A 82 -17.94 -10.69 36.09
N GLU A 83 -17.76 -9.71 35.20
CA GLU A 83 -17.49 -9.90 33.76
C GLU A 83 -16.23 -10.74 33.50
N GLN A 84 -15.44 -11.07 34.52
CA GLN A 84 -14.32 -12.01 34.46
C GLN A 84 -14.69 -13.49 34.36
N ALA A 85 -15.96 -13.85 34.31
CA ALA A 85 -16.40 -15.25 34.12
C ALA A 85 -16.65 -15.68 32.66
N LEU A 86 -16.43 -14.81 31.65
CA LEU A 86 -16.46 -15.25 30.26
C LEU A 86 -15.12 -15.92 29.86
N PRO A 87 -15.12 -17.18 29.40
CA PRO A 87 -13.91 -17.84 28.97
C PRO A 87 -13.36 -17.17 27.70
N GLY A 88 -12.22 -16.50 27.87
CA GLY A 88 -11.12 -16.58 26.92
C GLY A 88 -11.32 -15.96 25.54
N LYS A 89 -11.95 -14.79 25.42
CA LYS A 89 -11.44 -13.84 24.41
C LYS A 89 -10.14 -13.28 24.96
N ALA A 90 -9.05 -13.99 24.65
CA ALA A 90 -7.72 -13.42 24.76
C ALA A 90 -7.80 -12.03 24.14
N ARG A 91 -7.70 -10.99 24.99
CA ARG A 91 -7.52 -9.62 24.55
C ARG A 91 -6.45 -9.69 23.48
N ALA A 92 -6.82 -9.44 22.22
CA ALA A 92 -5.85 -9.16 21.18
C ALA A 92 -5.04 -8.00 21.72
N ARG A 93 -3.88 -8.33 22.28
CA ARG A 93 -2.98 -7.37 22.88
C ARG A 93 -2.54 -6.54 21.69
N ALA A 94 -2.86 -5.25 21.70
CA ALA A 94 -2.30 -4.30 20.75
C ALA A 94 -0.79 -4.53 20.77
N THR A 95 -0.30 -5.24 19.77
CA THR A 95 1.10 -5.64 19.69
C THR A 95 1.80 -4.39 19.19
N ASP A 96 2.79 -3.92 19.95
CA ASP A 96 3.59 -2.76 19.55
C ASP A 96 4.07 -2.97 18.10
N PRO A 97 3.78 -2.05 17.17
CA PRO A 97 4.20 -2.19 15.78
C PRO A 97 5.72 -2.07 15.61
N VAL A 98 6.44 -1.44 16.56
CA VAL A 98 7.86 -1.13 16.42
C VAL A 98 8.75 -2.38 16.27
N PRO A 99 8.61 -3.45 17.09
CA PRO A 99 9.33 -4.70 16.89
C PRO A 99 9.11 -5.35 15.52
N ARG A 100 7.89 -5.27 14.98
CA ARG A 100 7.54 -5.88 13.69
C ARG A 100 8.20 -5.13 12.53
N VAL A 101 8.11 -3.80 12.53
CA VAL A 101 8.74 -2.95 11.51
C VAL A 101 10.26 -3.13 11.50
N ALA A 102 10.88 -3.34 12.66
CA ALA A 102 12.31 -3.64 12.74
C ALA A 102 12.67 -4.96 12.03
N VAL A 103 11.86 -6.01 12.20
CA VAL A 103 12.09 -7.30 11.53
C VAL A 103 11.81 -7.23 10.04
N GLU A 104 10.83 -6.45 9.61
CA GLU A 104 10.57 -6.17 8.19
C GLU A 104 11.73 -5.43 7.52
N PHE A 105 12.31 -4.45 8.22
CA PHE A 105 13.47 -3.70 7.75
C PHE A 105 14.72 -4.59 7.68
N LEU A 106 15.03 -5.32 8.76
CA LEU A 106 16.16 -6.25 8.79
C LEU A 106 15.99 -7.40 7.80
N GLY A 107 14.75 -7.90 7.65
CA GLY A 107 14.39 -8.91 6.66
C GLY A 107 14.63 -8.38 5.24
N GLY A 108 14.23 -7.14 4.94
CA GLY A 108 14.48 -6.50 3.66
C GLY A 108 15.96 -6.31 3.36
N ALA A 109 16.71 -5.73 4.30
CA ALA A 109 18.15 -5.55 4.15
C ALA A 109 18.88 -6.89 3.99
N GLY A 110 18.57 -7.88 4.84
CA GLY A 110 19.15 -9.22 4.79
C GLY A 110 18.78 -9.98 3.52
N GLY A 111 17.52 -9.93 3.11
CA GLY A 111 17.05 -10.53 1.87
C GLY A 111 17.72 -9.93 0.64
N GLY A 112 17.87 -8.61 0.61
CA GLY A 112 18.63 -7.90 -0.42
C GLY A 112 20.10 -8.33 -0.49
N LEU A 113 20.78 -8.43 0.67
CA LEU A 113 22.18 -8.86 0.73
C LEU A 113 22.38 -10.31 0.27
N ILE A 114 21.53 -11.23 0.74
CA ILE A 114 21.63 -12.65 0.38
C ILE A 114 21.33 -12.85 -1.10
N ALA A 115 20.20 -12.34 -1.59
CA ALA A 115 19.80 -12.48 -2.98
C ALA A 115 20.75 -11.73 -3.92
N GLY A 116 21.23 -10.54 -3.53
CA GLY A 116 22.23 -9.80 -4.28
C GLY A 116 23.56 -10.54 -4.38
N SER A 117 24.02 -11.17 -3.30
CA SER A 117 25.25 -11.98 -3.32
C SER A 117 25.09 -13.20 -4.22
N LEU A 118 23.96 -13.92 -4.11
CA LEU A 118 23.65 -15.05 -4.99
C LEU A 118 23.56 -14.62 -6.46
N GLY A 119 22.94 -13.48 -6.74
CA GLY A 119 22.85 -12.89 -8.07
C GLY A 119 24.22 -12.52 -8.63
N LEU A 120 25.11 -11.96 -7.80
CA LEU A 120 26.48 -11.62 -8.18
C LEU A 120 27.29 -12.86 -8.53
N ILE A 121 27.24 -13.89 -7.67
CA ILE A 121 27.92 -15.17 -7.90
C ILE A 121 27.40 -15.83 -9.19
N THR A 122 26.08 -15.89 -9.34
CA THR A 122 25.45 -16.50 -10.53
C THR A 122 25.81 -15.72 -11.79
N GLY A 123 25.73 -14.38 -11.74
CA GLY A 123 26.11 -13.51 -12.86
C GLY A 123 27.59 -13.62 -13.20
N PHE A 124 28.47 -13.82 -12.22
CA PHE A 124 29.90 -14.08 -12.46
C PHE A 124 30.11 -15.38 -13.23
N PHE A 125 29.51 -16.50 -12.79
CA PHE A 125 29.66 -17.78 -13.49
C PHE A 125 29.08 -17.72 -14.91
N VAL A 126 27.91 -17.10 -15.07
CA VAL A 126 27.30 -16.90 -16.39
C VAL A 126 28.19 -16.02 -17.26
N GLY A 127 28.66 -14.88 -16.75
CA GLY A 127 29.52 -13.95 -17.47
C GLY A 127 30.84 -14.57 -17.89
N ALA A 128 31.51 -15.29 -16.98
CA ALA A 128 32.76 -15.98 -17.27
C ALA A 128 32.59 -17.03 -18.38
N SER A 129 31.43 -17.70 -18.44
CA SER A 129 31.15 -18.71 -19.48
C SER A 129 30.68 -18.15 -20.82
N THR A 130 30.18 -16.90 -20.87
CA THR A 130 29.53 -16.34 -22.06
C THR A 130 30.33 -15.22 -22.72
N VAL A 131 30.80 -14.25 -21.93
CA VAL A 131 31.51 -13.05 -22.41
C VAL A 131 33.00 -13.04 -22.04
N GLY A 132 33.43 -13.95 -21.14
CA GLY A 132 34.82 -14.03 -20.69
C GLY A 132 35.10 -13.15 -19.47
N CYS A 133 36.35 -13.17 -18.99
CA CYS A 133 36.75 -12.52 -17.73
C CYS A 133 36.85 -10.99 -17.80
N ASP A 134 36.93 -10.40 -19.00
CA ASP A 134 37.05 -8.95 -19.15
C ASP A 134 35.70 -8.26 -18.88
N GLU A 135 34.58 -8.87 -19.28
CA GLU A 135 33.23 -8.33 -19.12
C GLU A 135 32.36 -9.07 -18.08
N CYS A 136 32.85 -10.15 -17.45
CA CYS A 136 32.06 -10.90 -16.45
C CYS A 136 31.64 -10.06 -15.25
N SER A 137 32.37 -8.99 -14.94
CA SER A 137 32.04 -8.04 -13.86
C SER A 137 30.74 -7.29 -14.13
N ILE A 138 30.43 -6.98 -15.39
CA ILE A 138 29.18 -6.31 -15.78
C ILE A 138 28.01 -7.28 -15.58
N VAL A 139 28.15 -8.52 -16.05
CA VAL A 139 27.12 -9.57 -15.89
C VAL A 139 26.90 -9.90 -14.42
N ALA A 140 27.97 -9.99 -13.62
CA ALA A 140 27.91 -10.16 -12.18
C ALA A 140 27.20 -8.97 -11.50
N GLY A 141 27.49 -7.73 -11.91
CA GLY A 141 26.84 -6.53 -11.40
C GLY A 141 25.33 -6.51 -11.68
N VAL A 142 24.92 -6.84 -12.91
CA VAL A 142 23.50 -6.94 -13.30
C VAL A 142 22.80 -8.05 -12.51
N GLY A 143 23.43 -9.21 -12.38
CA GLY A 143 22.91 -10.32 -11.57
C GLY A 143 22.75 -9.92 -10.11
N GLY A 144 23.75 -9.25 -9.55
CA GLY A 144 23.71 -8.73 -8.18
C GLY A 144 22.58 -7.72 -7.98
N LEU A 145 22.46 -6.72 -8.85
CA LEU A 145 21.39 -5.71 -8.77
C LEU A 145 20.00 -6.36 -8.88
N THR A 146 19.83 -7.31 -9.79
CA THR A 146 18.57 -8.04 -9.95
C THR A 146 18.24 -8.83 -8.68
N GLY A 147 19.25 -9.48 -8.11
CA GLY A 147 19.15 -10.15 -6.81
C GLY A 147 18.68 -9.20 -5.71
N VAL A 148 19.27 -8.00 -5.59
CA VAL A 148 18.86 -7.02 -4.57
C VAL A 148 17.43 -6.53 -4.82
N VAL A 149 17.07 -6.20 -6.06
CA VAL A 149 15.73 -5.69 -6.44
C VAL A 149 14.63 -6.67 -6.07
N VAL A 150 14.87 -7.99 -6.20
CA VAL A 150 13.92 -9.03 -5.79
C VAL A 150 14.04 -9.36 -4.30
N GLY A 151 15.26 -9.40 -3.78
CA GLY A 151 15.56 -9.84 -2.42
C GLY A 151 15.03 -8.92 -1.34
N ILE A 152 15.09 -7.59 -1.55
CA ILE A 152 14.57 -6.61 -0.60
C ILE A 152 13.07 -6.82 -0.35
N PRO A 153 12.18 -6.74 -1.36
CA PRO A 153 10.76 -6.91 -1.11
C PRO A 153 10.41 -8.32 -0.64
N ALA A 154 11.12 -9.36 -1.09
CA ALA A 154 10.91 -10.73 -0.61
C ALA A 154 11.26 -10.88 0.87
N GLY A 155 12.40 -10.34 1.29
CA GLY A 155 12.86 -10.36 2.68
C GLY A 155 11.96 -9.54 3.60
N THR A 156 11.53 -8.35 3.18
CA THR A 156 10.58 -7.53 3.94
C THR A 156 9.23 -8.22 4.08
N TRP A 157 8.68 -8.74 2.99
CA TRP A 157 7.40 -9.44 3.01
C TRP A 157 7.44 -10.69 3.89
N LEU A 158 8.51 -11.48 3.81
CA LEU A 158 8.70 -12.65 4.65
C LEU A 158 8.85 -12.26 6.13
N GLY A 159 9.65 -11.23 6.43
CA GLY A 159 9.80 -10.69 7.79
C GLY A 159 8.47 -10.25 8.40
N GLY A 160 7.67 -9.51 7.64
CA GLY A 160 6.35 -9.08 8.08
C GLY A 160 5.38 -10.26 8.25
N LYS A 161 5.43 -11.25 7.35
CA LYS A 161 4.61 -12.47 7.45
C LYS A 161 4.94 -13.29 8.70
N LEU A 162 6.22 -13.42 9.04
CA LEU A 162 6.67 -14.11 10.26
C LEU A 162 6.18 -13.42 11.54
N MET A 163 5.97 -12.10 11.49
CA MET A 163 5.41 -11.30 12.59
C MET A 163 3.88 -11.20 12.56
N GLY A 164 3.20 -12.07 11.81
CA GLY A 164 1.74 -12.09 11.73
C GLY A 164 1.13 -11.02 10.83
N GLY A 165 1.95 -10.31 10.07
CA GLY A 165 1.52 -9.27 9.14
C GLY A 165 0.66 -9.80 7.98
N ARG A 166 -0.25 -8.94 7.53
CA ARG A 166 -1.22 -9.23 6.46
C ARG A 166 -0.95 -8.46 5.17
N GLY A 167 0.17 -7.74 5.10
CA GLY A 167 0.61 -7.02 3.92
C GLY A 167 0.82 -7.93 2.70
N THR A 168 0.69 -7.34 1.52
CA THR A 168 0.80 -8.04 0.23
C THR A 168 2.19 -7.84 -0.37
N PHE A 169 2.74 -8.88 -1.00
CA PHE A 169 4.04 -8.81 -1.65
C PHE A 169 4.08 -7.75 -2.76
N LEU A 170 2.99 -7.60 -3.53
CA LEU A 170 2.95 -6.66 -4.65
C LEU A 170 3.06 -5.20 -4.19
N ALA A 171 2.41 -4.84 -3.08
CA ALA A 171 2.55 -3.51 -2.50
C ALA A 171 3.95 -3.29 -1.91
N THR A 172 4.56 -4.30 -1.30
CA THR A 172 5.98 -4.27 -0.86
C THR A 172 6.93 -4.05 -2.03
N ALA A 173 6.75 -4.80 -3.13
CA ALA A 173 7.55 -4.63 -4.34
C ALA A 173 7.35 -3.23 -4.95
N GLY A 174 6.10 -2.76 -5.07
CA GLY A 174 5.78 -1.42 -5.56
C GLY A 174 6.41 -0.32 -4.72
N GLY A 175 6.32 -0.42 -3.39
CA GLY A 175 6.98 0.50 -2.47
C GLY A 175 8.51 0.46 -2.60
N SER A 176 9.10 -0.73 -2.77
CA SER A 176 10.54 -0.87 -2.98
C SER A 176 11.01 -0.22 -4.29
N LEU A 177 10.24 -0.37 -5.37
CA LEU A 177 10.52 0.28 -6.66
C LEU A 177 10.46 1.81 -6.55
N ILE A 178 9.49 2.36 -5.80
CA ILE A 178 9.45 3.79 -5.49
C ILE A 178 10.71 4.20 -4.70
N GLY A 179 11.13 3.39 -3.73
CA GLY A 179 12.37 3.61 -2.98
C GLY A 179 13.63 3.61 -3.87
N TRP A 180 13.71 2.70 -4.84
CA TRP A 180 14.77 2.69 -5.86
C TRP A 180 14.74 3.95 -6.74
N GLY A 181 13.56 4.36 -7.19
CA GLY A 181 13.40 5.63 -7.91
C GLY A 181 13.86 6.83 -7.09
N GLY A 182 13.50 6.86 -5.81
CA GLY A 182 13.95 7.87 -4.85
C GLY A 182 15.47 7.86 -4.64
N ALA A 183 16.08 6.67 -4.53
CA ALA A 183 17.53 6.52 -4.42
C ALA A 183 18.27 7.05 -5.66
N LEU A 184 17.76 6.75 -6.86
CA LEU A 184 18.31 7.24 -8.12
C LEU A 184 18.21 8.77 -8.23
N VAL A 185 17.02 9.34 -7.99
CA VAL A 185 16.82 10.79 -8.00
C VAL A 185 17.68 11.47 -6.93
N GLY A 186 17.74 10.90 -5.73
CA GLY A 186 18.57 11.39 -4.64
C GLY A 186 20.06 11.40 -5.00
N SER A 187 20.56 10.32 -5.62
CA SER A 187 21.95 10.25 -6.08
C SER A 187 22.27 11.32 -7.14
N ALA A 188 21.35 11.56 -8.08
CA ALA A 188 21.52 12.56 -9.13
C ALA A 188 21.52 13.99 -8.56
N LEU A 189 20.65 14.29 -7.60
CA LEU A 189 20.54 15.61 -6.99
C LEU A 189 21.71 15.92 -6.04
N LEU A 190 22.13 14.94 -5.25
CA LEU A 190 23.19 15.11 -4.26
C LEU A 190 24.60 14.97 -4.86
N GLY A 191 24.70 14.56 -6.12
CA GLY A 191 26.00 14.34 -6.78
C GLY A 191 26.85 13.28 -6.07
N ILE A 192 26.22 12.38 -5.31
CA ILE A 192 26.89 11.30 -4.58
C ILE A 192 27.48 10.34 -5.60
N GLY A 193 28.75 10.57 -5.92
CA GLY A 193 29.60 9.68 -6.70
C GLY A 193 30.59 8.92 -5.82
N ASP A 194 31.56 8.25 -6.45
CA ASP A 194 32.54 7.33 -5.84
C ASP A 194 33.35 7.87 -4.64
N ASN A 195 33.27 9.18 -4.35
CA ASN A 195 34.10 9.86 -3.36
C ASN A 195 33.44 10.07 -1.99
N GLU A 196 32.12 9.84 -1.86
CA GLU A 196 31.41 10.02 -0.58
C GLU A 196 30.58 8.78 -0.21
N PRO A 197 31.23 7.73 0.32
CA PRO A 197 30.57 6.45 0.61
C PRO A 197 29.47 6.59 1.68
N GLY A 198 29.55 7.59 2.55
CA GLY A 198 28.57 7.82 3.61
C GLY A 198 27.17 8.17 3.09
N GLY A 199 27.07 8.96 2.03
CA GLY A 199 25.77 9.34 1.44
C GLY A 199 25.11 8.20 0.66
N ALA A 200 25.92 7.36 0.02
CA ALA A 200 25.44 6.22 -0.76
C ALA A 200 24.73 5.18 0.11
N VAL A 201 25.20 4.98 1.36
CA VAL A 201 24.59 4.03 2.29
C VAL A 201 23.15 4.43 2.63
N PHE A 202 22.87 5.71 2.89
CA PHE A 202 21.51 6.16 3.19
C PHE A 202 20.56 6.00 2.00
N LEU A 203 21.04 6.27 0.78
CA LEU A 203 20.26 6.06 -0.44
C LEU A 203 19.93 4.59 -0.68
N LEU A 204 20.82 3.67 -0.28
CA LEU A 204 20.58 2.23 -0.37
C LEU A 204 19.53 1.72 0.65
N LEU A 205 19.18 2.52 1.68
CA LEU A 205 18.11 2.17 2.61
C LEU A 205 16.72 2.55 2.08
N LEU A 206 16.61 3.50 1.15
CA LEU A 206 15.32 3.95 0.60
C LEU A 206 14.48 2.80 0.00
N PRO A 207 15.05 1.86 -0.78
CA PRO A 207 14.32 0.68 -1.26
C PRO A 207 13.74 -0.19 -0.14
N VAL A 208 14.43 -0.30 1.00
CA VAL A 208 13.95 -1.05 2.17
C VAL A 208 12.83 -0.28 2.87
N VAL A 209 13.01 1.03 3.09
CA VAL A 209 11.98 1.89 3.69
C VAL A 209 10.70 1.89 2.83
N GLY A 210 10.85 2.01 1.52
CA GLY A 210 9.74 1.92 0.56
C GLY A 210 9.04 0.56 0.62
N ALA A 211 9.80 -0.53 0.69
CA ALA A 211 9.24 -1.88 0.83
C ALA A 211 8.40 -2.03 2.11
N VAL A 212 8.93 -1.60 3.24
CA VAL A 212 8.25 -1.61 4.54
C VAL A 212 6.98 -0.77 4.49
N ALA A 213 7.05 0.46 3.98
CA ALA A 213 5.89 1.32 3.84
C ALA A 213 4.81 0.69 2.96
N GLY A 214 5.19 0.07 1.83
CA GLY A 214 4.24 -0.64 0.96
C GLY A 214 3.61 -1.87 1.64
N TYR A 215 4.39 -2.60 2.45
CA TYR A 215 3.87 -3.73 3.22
C TYR A 215 2.85 -3.29 4.29
N GLU A 216 3.17 -2.24 5.03
CA GLU A 216 2.29 -1.71 6.08
C GLU A 216 1.03 -1.05 5.51
N LEU A 217 1.15 -0.26 4.44
CA LEU A 217 0.00 0.36 3.77
C LEU A 217 -0.97 -0.66 3.15
N SER A 218 -0.49 -1.86 2.83
CA SER A 218 -1.32 -2.96 2.33
C SER A 218 -1.78 -3.92 3.41
N SER A 219 -1.34 -3.74 4.66
CA SER A 219 -1.87 -4.50 5.78
C SER A 219 -3.26 -3.95 6.12
N PRO A 220 -4.34 -4.75 6.02
CA PRO A 220 -5.63 -4.34 6.54
C PRO A 220 -5.42 -3.98 8.01
N GLY A 221 -5.62 -2.71 8.35
CA GLY A 221 -5.40 -2.23 9.71
C GLY A 221 -6.17 -3.10 10.68
N GLU A 222 -5.53 -3.49 11.79
CA GLU A 222 -6.23 -4.05 12.94
C GLU A 222 -7.43 -3.15 13.20
N GLU A 223 -8.63 -3.73 13.12
CA GLU A 223 -9.87 -3.03 13.39
C GLU A 223 -9.66 -2.24 14.67
N ARG A 224 -9.62 -0.89 14.55
CA ARG A 224 -9.70 -0.01 15.70
C ARG A 224 -10.86 -0.56 16.54
N PRO A 225 -10.67 -0.82 17.85
CA PRO A 225 -11.74 -1.32 18.68
C PRO A 225 -12.95 -0.45 18.41
N ALA A 226 -14.01 -1.06 17.88
CA ALA A 226 -15.21 -0.37 17.53
C ALA A 226 -15.66 0.33 18.81
N LEU A 227 -15.37 1.63 18.92
CA LEU A 227 -16.11 2.52 19.81
C LEU A 227 -17.56 2.19 19.49
N THR A 228 -18.26 1.60 20.46
CA THR A 228 -19.63 1.13 20.37
C THR A 228 -20.41 2.11 19.51
N ARG A 229 -20.52 1.81 18.21
CA ARG A 229 -21.11 2.73 17.25
C ARG A 229 -22.57 2.55 17.47
N LYS A 230 -23.13 3.41 18.32
CA LYS A 230 -24.55 3.73 18.35
C LYS A 230 -25.04 3.66 16.91
N ALA A 231 -26.03 2.81 16.65
CA ALA A 231 -26.47 2.40 15.31
C ALA A 231 -26.31 3.56 14.31
N PRO A 232 -25.48 3.42 13.28
CA PRO A 232 -25.28 4.52 12.34
C PRO A 232 -26.62 4.75 11.62
N SER A 233 -27.20 5.94 11.78
CA SER A 233 -27.97 6.56 10.71
C SER A 233 -27.00 6.65 9.52
N THR A 234 -27.03 5.62 8.67
CA THR A 234 -25.93 5.36 7.75
C THR A 234 -26.18 6.18 6.50
N PHE A 235 -25.61 7.38 6.46
CA PHE A 235 -25.52 8.17 5.26
C PHE A 235 -24.55 7.48 4.29
N GLN A 236 -25.08 6.80 3.27
CA GLN A 236 -24.24 6.16 2.24
C GLN A 236 -24.13 7.14 1.08
N VAL A 237 -22.93 7.70 0.86
CA VAL A 237 -22.66 8.60 -0.27
C VAL A 237 -21.53 8.01 -1.12
N VAL A 238 -21.75 7.89 -2.42
CA VAL A 238 -20.81 7.35 -3.41
C VAL A 238 -20.50 8.43 -4.44
N PRO A 239 -19.22 8.68 -4.77
CA PRO A 239 -18.86 9.58 -5.85
C PRO A 239 -19.29 9.00 -7.19
N VAL A 240 -19.92 9.83 -8.02
CA VAL A 240 -20.37 9.47 -9.36
C VAL A 240 -19.70 10.43 -10.35
N ALA A 241 -19.03 9.87 -11.35
CA ALA A 241 -18.53 10.60 -12.49
C ALA A 241 -19.38 10.27 -13.71
N GLY A 242 -19.72 11.28 -14.52
CA GLY A 242 -20.51 11.11 -15.73
C GLY A 242 -20.10 12.08 -16.83
N MET A 243 -20.46 11.76 -18.06
CA MET A 243 -20.22 12.60 -19.24
C MET A 243 -21.58 13.09 -19.76
N GLY A 244 -21.81 14.39 -19.74
CA GLY A 244 -23.01 15.00 -20.34
C GLY A 244 -22.70 15.78 -21.60
N GLU A 245 -23.72 16.26 -22.30
CA GLU A 245 -23.59 17.10 -23.51
C GLU A 245 -22.79 18.40 -23.28
N ARG A 246 -22.63 18.81 -22.01
CA ARG A 246 -21.85 19.98 -21.59
C ARG A 246 -20.49 19.63 -20.96
N GLY A 247 -20.03 18.39 -21.09
CA GLY A 247 -18.72 17.94 -20.58
C GLY A 247 -18.78 17.04 -19.33
N PRO A 248 -17.60 16.74 -18.72
CA PRO A 248 -17.50 15.84 -17.57
C PRO A 248 -18.13 16.46 -16.33
N ARG A 249 -18.82 15.63 -15.55
CA ARG A 249 -19.46 16.00 -14.30
C ARG A 249 -19.07 15.03 -13.20
N LEU A 250 -18.80 15.59 -12.02
CA LEU A 250 -18.58 14.85 -10.80
C LEU A 250 -19.72 15.20 -9.84
N GLY A 251 -20.27 14.20 -9.17
CA GLY A 251 -21.36 14.34 -8.23
C GLY A 251 -21.28 13.29 -7.13
N LEU A 252 -22.23 13.36 -6.21
CA LEU A 252 -22.37 12.44 -5.10
C LEU A 252 -23.79 11.86 -5.16
N ALA A 253 -23.90 10.53 -5.12
CA ALA A 253 -25.19 9.84 -5.04
C ALA A 253 -25.27 9.09 -3.71
N GLY A 254 -26.42 9.10 -3.05
CA GLY A 254 -26.51 8.48 -1.74
C GLY A 254 -27.90 8.41 -1.14
N SER A 255 -27.99 7.71 -0.01
CA SER A 255 -29.18 7.64 0.84
C SER A 255 -28.88 8.24 2.21
N PHE A 256 -29.90 8.89 2.78
CA PHE A 256 -29.84 9.70 4.00
C PHE A 256 -30.86 9.21 5.00
#